data_AF-W1I856-F1
#
_entry.id   AF-W1I856-F1
#
_cell.length_a   1.000
_cell.length_b   1.000
_cell.length_c   1.000
_cell.angle_alpha   90.00
_cell.angle_beta   90.00
_cell.angle_gamma   90.00
#
_symmetry.space_group_name_H-M   'P 1'
#
loop_
_entity.id
_entity.type
_entity.pdbx_description
1 polymer ?
#
loop_
_entity_poly.entity_id
_entity_poly.type
_entity_poly.pdbx_seq_one_letter_code
_entity_poly.pdbx_strand_id
1 'polypeptide(L)'
;MDNLAKAHLEVAKAMEVGATDEELAPVRADIRSAQWKWDYAVASHPAFFHAPEESLRILSLANEGAMQARIKVVGVLAKHGVMNYEAPDFSTKEKAQKLAGVPMKKLVEAKMKFKATLEKEWYKQAQANGNLNPEKSRVGLDDIETAYSKDEKIKESATRPE
;
A
#
# COMPACT_ATOMS: atom_id res chain seq x y z
N MET A 1 4.16 2.40 9.68
CA MET A 1 5.25 2.64 10.64
C MET A 1 6.32 3.51 9.98
N ASP A 2 6.72 4.63 10.60
CA ASP A 2 7.59 5.67 10.01
C ASP A 2 9.00 5.15 9.65
N ASN A 3 9.66 4.40 10.55
CA ASN A 3 11.00 3.86 10.31
C ASN A 3 11.08 2.89 9.12
N LEU A 4 10.05 2.09 8.87
CA LEU A 4 10.02 1.19 7.70
C LEU A 4 10.00 1.98 6.39
N ALA A 5 9.17 3.03 6.32
CA ALA A 5 9.10 3.88 5.14
C ALA A 5 10.44 4.58 4.87
N LYS A 6 11.07 5.13 5.91
CA LYS A 6 12.41 5.74 5.81
C LYS A 6 13.47 4.73 5.37
N ALA A 7 13.48 3.52 5.92
CA ALA A 7 14.42 2.47 5.51
C ALA A 7 14.31 2.13 4.02
N HIS A 8 13.09 2.02 3.48
CA HIS A 8 12.88 1.81 2.03
C HIS A 8 13.42 2.97 1.19
N LEU A 9 13.15 4.21 1.60
CA LEU A 9 13.61 5.41 0.88
C LEU A 9 15.13 5.57 0.94
N GLU A 10 15.75 5.28 2.09
CA GLU A 10 17.21 5.28 2.27
C GLU A 10 17.88 4.17 1.44
N VAL A 11 17.28 2.97 1.35
CA VAL A 11 17.75 1.90 0.46
C VAL A 11 17.62 2.30 -1.00
N ALA A 12 16.51 2.92 -1.40
CA ALA A 12 16.35 3.44 -2.75
C ALA A 12 17.44 4.47 -3.05
N LYS A 13 17.76 5.35 -2.10
CA LYS A 13 18.87 6.30 -2.26
C LYS A 13 20.22 5.60 -2.41
N ALA A 14 20.49 4.58 -1.61
CA ALA A 14 21.72 3.80 -1.69
C ALA A 14 21.86 3.14 -3.08
N MET A 15 20.76 2.59 -3.62
CA MET A 15 20.73 2.02 -4.98
C MET A 15 21.01 3.09 -6.05
N GLU A 16 20.43 4.29 -5.93
CA GLU A 16 20.68 5.40 -6.87
C GLU A 16 22.15 5.81 -6.94
N VAL A 17 22.88 5.70 -5.83
CA VAL A 17 24.31 6.08 -5.77
C VAL A 17 25.26 4.91 -6.01
N GLY A 18 24.74 3.74 -6.39
CA GLY A 18 25.53 2.61 -6.86
C GLY A 18 25.80 1.51 -5.83
N ALA A 19 25.08 1.47 -4.70
CA ALA A 19 25.20 0.37 -3.75
C ALA A 19 24.79 -0.97 -4.36
N THR A 20 25.62 -2.00 -4.15
CA THR A 20 25.38 -3.32 -4.76
C THR A 20 24.34 -4.12 -3.99
N ASP A 21 23.86 -5.20 -4.61
CA ASP A 21 22.92 -6.10 -3.95
C ASP A 21 23.53 -6.80 -2.73
N GLU A 22 24.83 -7.08 -2.76
CA GLU A 22 25.58 -7.66 -1.63
C GLU A 22 25.67 -6.69 -0.45
N GLU A 23 25.90 -5.40 -0.70
CA GLU A 23 25.93 -4.37 0.34
C GLU A 23 24.56 -4.18 0.99
N LEU A 24 23.49 -4.32 0.19
CA LEU A 24 22.12 -4.11 0.64
C LEU A 24 21.43 -5.39 1.16
N ALA A 25 22.00 -6.58 0.93
CA ALA A 25 21.43 -7.85 1.37
C ALA A 25 21.06 -7.86 2.87
N PRO A 26 21.95 -7.51 3.82
CA PRO A 26 21.59 -7.50 5.24
C PRO A 26 20.53 -6.43 5.59
N VAL A 27 20.52 -5.29 4.89
CA VAL A 27 19.53 -4.23 5.08
C VAL A 27 18.14 -4.70 4.62
N ARG A 28 18.07 -5.30 3.42
CA ARG A 28 16.82 -5.81 2.83
C ARG A 28 16.26 -6.98 3.64
N ALA A 29 17.12 -7.83 4.22
CA ALA A 29 16.69 -8.89 5.12
C ALA A 29 16.01 -8.34 6.39
N ASP A 30 16.58 -7.30 7.01
CA ASP A 30 15.97 -6.63 8.15
C ASP A 30 14.63 -5.99 7.77
N ILE A 31 14.58 -5.23 6.67
CA ILE A 31 13.35 -4.59 6.17
C ILE A 31 12.26 -5.64 5.93
N ARG A 32 12.59 -6.75 5.26
CA ARG A 32 11.64 -7.85 5.02
C ARG A 32 11.08 -8.40 6.34
N SER A 33 11.95 -8.71 7.28
CA SER A 33 11.59 -9.31 8.57
C SER A 33 10.80 -8.33 9.46
N ALA A 34 11.15 -7.05 9.42
CA ALA A 34 10.48 -5.98 10.14
C ALA A 34 9.10 -5.69 9.55
N GLN A 35 9.00 -5.57 8.23
CA GLN A 35 7.73 -5.33 7.54
C GLN A 35 6.77 -6.50 7.71
N TRP A 36 7.25 -7.75 7.64
CA TRP A 36 6.43 -8.93 7.93
C TRP A 36 5.80 -8.87 9.33
N LYS A 37 6.60 -8.54 10.36
CA LYS A 37 6.10 -8.41 11.73
C LYS A 37 5.09 -7.28 11.88
N TRP A 38 5.41 -6.11 11.33
CA TRP A 38 4.51 -4.96 11.36
C TRP A 38 3.17 -5.31 10.70
N ASP A 39 3.22 -5.89 9.49
CA ASP A 39 2.03 -6.25 8.72
C ASP A 39 1.22 -7.31 9.46
N TYR A 40 1.85 -8.37 9.96
CA TYR A 40 1.20 -9.38 10.80
C TYR A 40 0.44 -8.78 11.99
N ALA A 41 1.03 -7.80 12.69
CA ALA A 41 0.42 -7.19 13.85
C ALA A 41 -0.78 -6.28 13.53
N VAL A 42 -0.85 -5.70 12.32
CA VAL A 42 -1.90 -4.72 11.95
C VAL A 42 -2.87 -5.22 10.88
N ALA A 43 -2.56 -6.32 10.19
CA ALA A 43 -3.39 -6.86 9.11
C ALA A 43 -4.75 -7.35 9.61
N SER A 44 -4.83 -7.80 10.86
CA SER A 44 -6.10 -8.06 11.53
C SER A 44 -6.55 -6.82 12.29
N HIS A 45 -7.58 -6.15 11.77
CA HIS A 45 -8.13 -4.94 12.39
C HIS A 45 -8.43 -5.07 13.90
N PRO A 46 -9.02 -6.16 14.42
CA PRO A 46 -9.29 -6.29 15.86
C PRO A 46 -8.13 -6.87 16.68
N ALA A 47 -6.93 -7.06 16.11
CA ALA A 47 -5.81 -7.70 16.82
C ALA A 47 -5.40 -6.94 18.09
N PHE A 48 -5.48 -5.61 18.08
CA PHE A 48 -5.20 -4.78 19.24
C PHE A 48 -6.13 -5.05 20.42
N PHE A 49 -7.31 -5.65 20.20
CA PHE A 49 -8.26 -6.02 21.23
C PHE A 49 -8.16 -7.52 21.57
N HIS A 50 -8.08 -8.39 20.57
CA HIS A 50 -8.01 -9.85 20.79
C HIS A 50 -6.68 -10.32 21.41
N ALA A 51 -5.57 -9.66 21.04
CA ALA A 51 -4.23 -10.01 21.48
C ALA A 51 -3.37 -8.73 21.63
N PRO A 52 -3.73 -7.80 22.53
CA PRO A 52 -3.06 -6.50 22.68
C PRO A 52 -1.57 -6.64 22.96
N GLU A 53 -1.20 -7.48 23.92
CA GLU A 53 0.19 -7.67 24.36
C GLU A 53 1.07 -8.21 23.21
N GLU A 54 0.57 -9.21 22.49
CA GLU A 54 1.29 -9.79 21.35
C GLU A 54 1.39 -8.80 20.20
N SER A 55 0.33 -8.04 19.92
CA SER A 55 0.34 -6.99 18.90
C SER A 55 1.40 -5.93 19.20
N LEU A 56 1.46 -5.46 20.46
CA LEU A 56 2.46 -4.47 20.90
C LEU A 56 3.89 -5.04 20.88
N ARG A 57 4.07 -6.29 21.30
CA ARG A 57 5.38 -6.97 21.27
C ARG A 57 5.89 -7.10 19.83
N ILE A 58 5.04 -7.56 18.91
CA ILE A 58 5.40 -7.72 17.50
C ILE A 58 5.67 -6.35 16.85
N LEU A 59 4.86 -5.32 17.13
CA LEU A 59 5.11 -3.97 16.65
C LEU A 59 6.45 -3.41 17.14
N SER A 60 6.82 -3.68 18.40
CA SER A 60 8.11 -3.29 18.96
C SER A 60 9.27 -3.97 18.23
N LEU A 61 9.18 -5.28 18.00
CA LEU A 61 10.17 -6.02 17.22
C LEU A 61 10.26 -5.57 15.76
N ALA A 62 9.13 -5.17 15.17
CA ALA A 62 9.10 -4.63 13.83
C ALA A 62 9.82 -3.27 13.77
N ASN A 63 9.58 -2.39 14.74
CA ASN A 63 10.22 -1.09 14.80
C ASN A 63 11.73 -1.21 15.04
N GLU A 64 12.15 -2.09 15.94
CA GLU A 64 13.57 -2.40 16.18
C GLU A 64 14.25 -2.88 14.89
N GLY A 65 13.66 -3.87 14.19
CA GLY A 65 14.22 -4.36 12.93
C GLY A 65 14.32 -3.27 11.86
N ALA A 66 13.34 -2.35 11.78
CA ALA A 66 13.41 -1.21 10.88
C ALA A 66 14.54 -0.25 11.27
N MET A 67 14.73 0.06 12.57
CA MET A 67 15.83 0.89 13.04
C MET A 67 17.21 0.27 12.74
N GLN A 68 17.35 -1.05 12.93
CA GLN A 68 18.58 -1.78 12.57
C GLN A 68 18.88 -1.67 11.06
N ALA A 69 17.87 -1.79 10.20
CA ALA A 69 18.02 -1.57 8.77
C ALA A 69 18.52 -0.14 8.47
N ARG A 70 17.94 0.87 9.13
CA ARG A 70 18.35 2.28 8.96
C ARG A 70 19.78 2.54 9.40
N ILE A 71 20.21 1.97 10.52
CA ILE A 71 21.61 2.08 10.97
C ILE A 71 22.56 1.48 9.93
N LYS A 72 22.24 0.29 9.41
CA LYS A 72 23.05 -0.40 8.39
C LYS A 72 23.11 0.38 7.08
N VAL A 73 21.98 0.90 6.59
CA VAL A 73 21.94 1.64 5.32
C VAL A 73 22.66 2.98 5.40
N VAL A 74 22.69 3.65 6.57
CA VAL A 74 23.53 4.84 6.78
C VAL A 74 25.00 4.51 6.52
N GLY A 75 25.48 3.36 6.98
CA GLY A 75 26.84 2.88 6.70
C GLY A 75 27.09 2.63 5.21
N VAL A 76 26.10 2.08 4.50
CA VAL A 76 26.16 1.89 3.04
C VAL A 76 26.21 3.25 2.32
N LEU A 77 25.29 4.17 2.64
CA LEU A 77 25.25 5.52 2.08
C LEU A 77 26.58 6.26 2.27
N ALA A 78 27.18 6.17 3.46
CA ALA A 78 28.47 6.78 3.76
C ALA A 78 29.61 6.22 2.89
N LYS A 79 29.64 4.90 2.62
CA LYS A 79 30.62 4.29 1.70
C LYS A 79 30.49 4.82 0.27
N HIS A 80 29.28 5.18 -0.14
CA HIS A 80 28.96 5.78 -1.43
C HIS A 80 28.98 7.32 -1.41
N GLY A 81 29.61 7.92 -0.40
CA GLY A 81 29.82 9.37 -0.33
C GLY A 81 28.58 10.20 0.03
N VAL A 82 27.50 9.56 0.49
CA VAL A 82 26.27 10.22 0.89
C VAL A 82 26.23 10.35 2.42
N MET A 83 26.24 11.59 2.90
CA MET A 83 26.10 11.93 4.31
C MET A 83 24.81 12.73 4.53
N ASN A 84 24.19 12.59 5.71
CA ASN A 84 23.01 13.36 6.12
C ASN A 84 21.84 13.30 5.14
N TYR A 85 21.64 12.16 4.47
CA TYR A 85 20.46 11.96 3.63
C TYR A 85 19.19 11.94 4.50
N GLU A 86 18.21 12.73 4.10
CA GLU A 86 16.89 12.75 4.73
C GLU A 86 15.86 12.15 3.76
N ALA A 87 15.11 11.16 4.26
CA ALA A 87 14.03 10.57 3.50
C ALA A 87 12.97 11.64 3.19
N PRO A 88 12.43 11.68 1.94
CA PRO A 88 11.40 12.63 1.57
C PRO A 88 10.12 12.43 2.38
N ASP A 89 9.35 13.51 2.52
CA ASP A 89 8.09 13.51 3.25
C ASP A 89 7.01 12.64 2.56
N PHE A 90 6.36 11.78 3.36
CA PHE A 90 5.25 10.90 2.97
C PHE A 90 4.01 11.09 3.87
N SER A 91 3.87 12.26 4.50
CA SER A 91 2.77 12.60 5.44
C SER A 91 1.36 12.59 4.85
N THR A 92 1.21 12.64 3.52
CA THR A 92 -0.09 12.54 2.85
C THR A 92 -0.10 11.38 1.87
N LYS A 93 -1.31 10.87 1.58
CA LYS A 93 -1.53 9.80 0.58
C LYS A 93 -0.93 10.18 -0.77
N GLU A 94 -1.09 11.42 -1.20
CA GLU A 94 -0.62 11.92 -2.50
C GLU A 94 0.91 11.95 -2.55
N LYS A 95 1.57 12.41 -1.48
CA LYS A 95 3.03 12.41 -1.37
C LYS A 95 3.58 10.98 -1.40
N ALA A 96 3.00 10.08 -0.61
CA ALA A 96 3.41 8.68 -0.56
C ALA A 96 3.19 7.96 -1.90
N GLN A 97 2.04 8.17 -2.55
CA GLN A 97 1.74 7.59 -3.87
C GLN A 97 2.69 8.09 -4.96
N LYS A 98 3.09 9.36 -4.91
CA LYS A 98 4.10 9.92 -5.81
C LYS A 98 5.46 9.25 -5.63
N LEU A 99 5.91 9.07 -4.38
CA LEU A 99 7.17 8.38 -4.07
C LEU A 99 7.15 6.91 -4.52
N ALA A 100 6.02 6.23 -4.36
CA ALA A 100 5.83 4.86 -4.81
C ALA A 100 5.58 4.73 -6.34
N GLY A 101 5.54 5.84 -7.08
CA GLY A 101 5.31 5.84 -8.53
C GLY A 101 3.92 5.36 -8.95
N VAL A 102 2.90 5.49 -8.10
CA VAL A 102 1.54 4.98 -8.36
C VAL A 102 0.78 5.92 -9.31
N PRO A 103 0.44 5.50 -10.55
CA PRO A 103 -0.25 6.36 -11.51
C PRO A 103 -1.76 6.38 -11.27
N MET A 104 -2.19 6.97 -10.14
CA MET A 104 -3.58 6.89 -9.64
C MET A 104 -4.64 7.27 -10.68
N LYS A 105 -4.47 8.37 -11.41
CA LYS A 105 -5.43 8.79 -12.44
C LYS A 105 -5.66 7.70 -13.48
N LYS A 106 -4.57 7.14 -14.03
CA LYS A 106 -4.63 6.06 -15.03
C LYS A 106 -5.27 4.79 -14.46
N LEU A 107 -4.96 4.43 -13.21
CA LEU A 107 -5.54 3.26 -12.55
C LEU A 107 -7.05 3.42 -12.34
N VAL A 108 -7.50 4.61 -11.94
CA VAL A 108 -8.91 4.91 -11.72
C VAL A 108 -9.69 4.95 -13.03
N GLU A 109 -9.16 5.60 -14.08
CA GLU A 109 -9.77 5.59 -15.42
C GLU A 109 -9.95 4.17 -15.95
N ALA A 110 -8.90 3.33 -15.83
CA ALA A 110 -8.98 1.92 -16.23
C ALA A 110 -10.00 1.15 -15.38
N LYS A 111 -10.06 1.40 -14.06
CA LYS A 111 -11.04 0.76 -13.18
C LYS A 111 -12.46 1.15 -13.56
N MET A 112 -12.74 2.43 -13.80
CA MET A 112 -14.07 2.89 -14.21
C MET A 112 -14.49 2.32 -15.56
N LYS A 113 -13.57 2.22 -16.53
CA LYS A 113 -13.83 1.52 -17.80
C LYS A 113 -14.19 0.06 -17.57
N PHE A 114 -13.44 -0.66 -16.74
CA PHE A 114 -13.76 -2.06 -16.37
C PHE A 114 -15.17 -2.16 -15.73
N LYS A 115 -15.49 -1.26 -14.79
CA LYS A 115 -16.78 -1.25 -14.09
C LYS A 115 -17.96 -0.97 -15.01
N ALA A 116 -17.77 -0.10 -16.00
CA ALA A 116 -18.79 0.25 -16.98
C ALA A 116 -18.98 -0.81 -18.08
N THR A 117 -18.01 -1.72 -18.25
CA THR A 117 -18.00 -2.73 -19.33
C THR A 117 -18.06 -4.15 -18.77
N LEU A 118 -16.90 -4.79 -18.60
CA LEU A 118 -16.77 -6.19 -18.26
C LEU A 118 -17.50 -6.58 -16.96
N GLU A 119 -17.50 -5.71 -15.95
CA GLU A 119 -18.25 -5.97 -14.70
C GLU A 119 -19.77 -6.09 -14.98
N LYS A 120 -20.33 -5.23 -15.84
CA LYS A 120 -21.75 -5.30 -16.21
C LYS A 120 -22.05 -6.50 -17.11
N GLU A 121 -21.11 -6.90 -17.97
CA GLU A 121 -21.23 -8.15 -18.74
C GLU A 121 -21.26 -9.38 -17.83
N TRP A 122 -20.42 -9.42 -16.80
CA TRP A 122 -20.44 -10.49 -15.80
C TRP A 122 -21.78 -10.55 -15.07
N TYR A 123 -22.37 -9.40 -14.70
CA TYR A 123 -23.69 -9.39 -14.07
C TYR A 123 -24.79 -9.90 -15.00
N LYS A 124 -24.74 -9.57 -16.29
CA LYS A 124 -25.71 -10.09 -17.28
C LYS A 124 -25.57 -11.60 -17.45
N GLN A 125 -24.34 -12.11 -17.60
CA GLN A 125 -24.08 -13.54 -17.75
C GLN A 125 -24.48 -14.32 -16.48
N ALA A 126 -24.16 -13.81 -15.30
CA ALA A 126 -24.51 -14.46 -14.04
C ALA A 126 -26.04 -14.50 -13.82
N GLN A 127 -26.78 -13.46 -14.23
CA GLN A 127 -28.24 -13.46 -14.21
C GLN A 127 -28.84 -14.48 -15.18
N ALA A 128 -28.36 -14.49 -16.44
CA ALA A 128 -28.83 -15.42 -17.46
C ALA A 128 -28.61 -16.89 -17.04
N ASN A 129 -27.52 -17.17 -16.34
CA ASN A 129 -27.18 -18.51 -15.84
C ASN A 129 -27.83 -18.85 -14.48
N GLY A 130 -28.63 -17.94 -13.90
CA GLY A 130 -29.27 -18.15 -12.60
C GLY A 130 -28.34 -18.08 -11.38
N ASN A 131 -27.08 -17.64 -11.55
CA ASN A 131 -26.08 -17.54 -10.49
C ASN A 131 -26.13 -16.22 -9.71
N LEU A 132 -26.92 -15.24 -10.19
CA LEU A 132 -27.06 -13.93 -9.55
C LEU A 132 -28.52 -13.47 -9.59
N ASN A 133 -29.05 -13.06 -8.44
CA ASN A 133 -30.28 -12.27 -8.33
C ASN A 133 -29.93 -10.86 -7.82
N PRO A 134 -29.79 -9.85 -8.71
CA PRO A 134 -29.36 -8.51 -8.31
C PRO A 134 -30.36 -7.81 -7.38
N GLU A 135 -31.65 -8.04 -7.57
CA GLU A 135 -32.72 -7.43 -6.77
C GLU A 135 -32.71 -7.89 -5.31
N LYS A 136 -32.09 -9.04 -5.02
CA LYS A 136 -31.92 -9.55 -3.64
C LYS A 136 -30.52 -9.36 -3.08
N SER A 137 -29.49 -9.49 -3.93
CA SER A 137 -28.10 -9.60 -3.48
C SER A 137 -27.24 -8.37 -3.74
N ARG A 138 -27.72 -7.38 -4.49
CA ARG A 138 -26.92 -6.22 -4.91
C ARG A 138 -27.58 -4.85 -4.69
N VAL A 139 -28.70 -4.79 -3.99
CA VAL A 139 -29.40 -3.53 -3.69
C VAL A 139 -28.46 -2.59 -2.93
N GLY A 140 -28.19 -1.40 -3.50
CA GLY A 140 -27.34 -0.37 -2.91
C GLY A 140 -25.83 -0.67 -2.85
N LEU A 141 -25.37 -1.82 -3.37
CA LEU A 141 -23.94 -2.20 -3.29
C LEU A 141 -23.06 -1.49 -4.32
N ASP A 142 -23.65 -1.02 -5.43
CA ASP A 142 -22.91 -0.27 -6.45
C ASP A 142 -22.83 1.23 -6.11
N ASP A 143 -23.63 1.70 -5.14
CA ASP A 143 -23.75 3.10 -4.74
C ASP A 143 -22.86 3.45 -3.52
N ILE A 144 -22.12 2.47 -2.99
CA ILE A 144 -21.24 2.66 -1.83
C ILE A 144 -20.01 3.50 -2.19
N GLU A 145 -19.58 4.33 -1.24
CA GLU A 145 -18.31 5.04 -1.38
C GLU A 145 -17.14 4.06 -1.54
N THR A 146 -16.28 4.37 -2.50
CA THR A 146 -15.02 3.68 -2.72
C THR A 146 -13.86 4.63 -2.40
N ALA A 147 -12.67 4.07 -2.19
CA ALA A 147 -11.46 4.85 -1.91
C ALA A 147 -11.03 5.79 -3.06
N TYR A 148 -11.68 5.69 -4.23
CA TYR A 148 -11.43 6.49 -5.44
C TYR A 148 -12.67 7.25 -5.94
N SER A 149 -13.84 7.12 -5.31
CA SER A 149 -15.06 7.84 -5.72
C SER A 149 -15.24 9.20 -5.04
N LYS A 150 -14.28 9.61 -4.18
CA LYS A 150 -14.31 10.90 -3.48
C LYS A 150 -13.92 12.08 -4.38
N ASP A 151 -13.34 11.83 -5.55
CA ASP A 151 -13.14 12.86 -6.57
C ASP A 151 -14.45 13.11 -7.32
N GLU A 152 -15.09 14.26 -7.08
CA GLU A 152 -16.43 14.63 -7.59
C GLU A 152 -16.61 14.44 -9.10
N LYS A 153 -15.53 14.49 -9.89
CA LYS A 153 -15.55 14.26 -11.34
C LYS A 153 -15.87 12.82 -11.77
N ILE A 154 -15.90 11.86 -10.83
CA ILE A 154 -16.15 10.44 -11.11
C ILE A 154 -17.62 10.05 -10.83
N LYS A 155 -18.34 10.82 -10.00
CA LYS A 155 -19.74 10.57 -9.63
C LYS A 155 -20.69 10.55 -10.84
N GLU A 156 -20.46 11.39 -11.85
CA GLU A 156 -21.32 11.51 -13.04
C GLU A 156 -21.36 10.25 -13.92
N SER A 157 -20.35 9.37 -13.82
CA SER A 157 -20.32 8.11 -14.60
C SER A 157 -20.96 6.91 -13.89
N ALA A 158 -21.30 7.06 -12.60
CA ALA A 158 -21.85 6.01 -11.76
C ALA A 158 -23.36 6.14 -11.53
N THR A 159 -23.98 7.26 -11.91
CA THR A 159 -25.43 7.42 -11.85
C THR A 159 -26.11 6.61 -12.95
N ARG A 160 -26.95 5.67 -12.51
CA ARG A 160 -27.81 4.78 -13.28
C ARG A 160 -28.60 5.57 -14.35
N PRO A 161 -28.68 5.11 -15.62
CA PRO A 161 -29.73 5.60 -16.50
C PRO A 161 -31.09 5.15 -15.95
N GLU A 162 -32.06 6.07 -15.92
CA GLU A 162 -33.45 5.83 -15.48
C GLU A 162 -34.06 4.54 -16.06
#